data_AF-A0A0A2MS56-F1
#
_entry.id   AF-A0A0A2MS56-F1
#
_cell.length_a   1.000
_cell.length_b   1.000
_cell.length_c   1.000
_cell.angle_alpha   90.00
_cell.angle_beta   90.00
_cell.angle_gamma   90.00
#
_symmetry.space_group_name_H-M   'P 1'
#
loop_
_entity.id
_entity.type
_entity.pdbx_description
1 polymer ?
#
loop_
_entity_poly.entity_id
_entity_poly.type
_entity_poly.pdbx_seq_one_letter_code
_entity_poly.pdbx_strand_id
1 'polypeptide(L)'
;MEAKVIAQSLANWAAISKQSDKLVEYLSQGDSFIYNLPAYAISSPQIHAYPAIHNSKLVFLLIPSQYDNELYAKQISKYVVVCPVGYPVEGGYGSDRIPAGVAKARITCWDENYTTWVPKQSASTNGIFMAFSISNEDFEVDDVIINLALKANGEEAVPFTADLVVTNKEASKVYYDDFVTAVPPYGASAASNSFYLLSL
;
A
#
# COMPACT_ATOMS: atom_id res chain seq x y z
N MET A 1 -0.71 9.75 -15.35
CA MET A 1 -2.11 9.31 -15.51
C MET A 1 -3.02 10.50 -15.26
N GLU A 2 -4.06 10.76 -16.07
CA GLU A 2 -4.95 11.91 -15.86
C GLU A 2 -5.86 11.75 -14.62
N ALA A 3 -6.32 12.85 -14.02
CA ALA A 3 -7.14 12.84 -12.80
C ALA A 3 -8.43 12.01 -12.94
N LYS A 4 -9.12 12.08 -14.08
CA LYS A 4 -10.31 11.26 -14.35
C LYS A 4 -9.98 9.76 -14.40
N VAL A 5 -8.82 9.41 -14.94
CA VAL A 5 -8.35 8.02 -15.01
C VAL A 5 -7.94 7.52 -13.62
N ILE A 6 -7.33 8.37 -12.79
CA ILE A 6 -7.05 8.09 -11.38
C ILE A 6 -8.35 7.77 -10.63
N ALA A 7 -9.34 8.67 -10.69
CA ALA A 7 -10.63 8.50 -10.03
C ALA A 7 -11.33 7.20 -10.49
N GLN A 8 -11.38 6.94 -11.79
CA GLN A 8 -11.96 5.70 -12.31
C GLN A 8 -11.22 4.45 -11.83
N SER A 9 -9.88 4.49 -11.76
CA SER A 9 -9.08 3.34 -11.34
C SER A 9 -9.26 3.03 -9.85
N LEU A 10 -9.40 4.07 -9.02
CA LEU A 10 -9.75 3.95 -7.59
C LEU A 10 -11.17 3.42 -7.40
N ALA A 11 -12.14 3.94 -8.17
CA ALA A 11 -13.52 3.47 -8.13
C ALA A 11 -13.64 1.98 -8.51
N ASN A 12 -12.83 1.52 -9.48
CA ASN A 12 -12.78 0.10 -9.84
C ASN A 12 -12.33 -0.78 -8.67
N TRP A 13 -11.32 -0.36 -7.90
CA TRP A 13 -10.89 -1.07 -6.70
C TRP A 13 -11.97 -1.04 -5.62
N ALA A 14 -12.55 0.13 -5.35
CA ALA A 14 -13.62 0.30 -4.38
C ALA A 14 -14.82 -0.62 -4.67
N ALA A 15 -15.18 -0.78 -5.95
CA ALA A 15 -16.30 -1.62 -6.38
C ALA A 15 -16.11 -3.11 -6.05
N ILE A 16 -14.87 -3.58 -5.93
CA ILE A 16 -14.56 -4.97 -5.58
C ILE A 16 -14.13 -5.16 -4.12
N SER A 17 -14.13 -4.10 -3.30
CA SER A 17 -13.61 -4.12 -1.92
C SER A 17 -14.23 -5.17 -0.98
N LYS A 18 -15.39 -5.72 -1.36
CA LYS A 18 -16.10 -6.81 -0.66
C LYS A 18 -16.32 -8.07 -1.52
N GLN A 19 -15.68 -8.15 -2.69
CA GLN A 19 -15.80 -9.28 -3.61
C GLN A 19 -14.56 -10.17 -3.50
N SER A 20 -14.59 -11.18 -2.62
CA SER A 20 -13.45 -12.04 -2.30
C SER A 20 -12.71 -12.56 -3.53
N ASP A 21 -13.43 -13.11 -4.50
CA ASP A 21 -12.83 -13.78 -5.65
C ASP A 21 -12.10 -12.79 -6.55
N LYS A 22 -12.66 -11.59 -6.71
CA LYS A 22 -12.02 -10.49 -7.45
C LYS A 22 -10.80 -9.95 -6.73
N LEU A 23 -10.88 -9.81 -5.42
CA LEU A 23 -9.73 -9.35 -4.62
C LEU A 23 -8.58 -10.34 -4.71
N VAL A 24 -8.85 -11.64 -4.57
CA VAL A 24 -7.82 -12.69 -4.73
C VAL A 24 -7.27 -12.68 -6.16
N GLU A 25 -8.11 -12.54 -7.18
CA GLU A 25 -7.69 -12.42 -8.59
C GLU A 25 -6.68 -11.28 -8.79
N TYR A 26 -6.98 -10.06 -8.30
CA TYR A 26 -6.07 -8.92 -8.47
C TYR A 26 -4.82 -9.01 -7.59
N LEU A 27 -4.95 -9.45 -6.34
CA LEU A 27 -3.81 -9.60 -5.42
C LEU A 27 -2.88 -10.75 -5.81
N SER A 28 -3.34 -11.69 -6.64
CA SER A 28 -2.46 -12.73 -7.21
C SER A 28 -1.51 -12.23 -8.30
N GLN A 29 -1.67 -10.98 -8.79
CA GLN A 29 -0.78 -10.42 -9.82
C GLN A 29 0.64 -10.12 -9.31
N GLY A 30 0.80 -10.10 -7.99
CA GLY A 30 2.06 -9.87 -7.31
C GLY A 30 1.83 -9.34 -5.89
N ASP A 31 2.92 -9.29 -5.16
CA ASP A 31 3.02 -8.97 -3.73
C ASP A 31 3.89 -7.73 -3.50
N SER A 32 4.46 -7.12 -4.55
CA SER A 32 5.34 -5.95 -4.40
C SER A 32 5.23 -4.96 -5.56
N PHE A 33 5.77 -3.76 -5.35
CA PHE A 33 5.91 -2.74 -6.38
C PHE A 33 7.10 -1.82 -6.11
N ILE A 34 7.70 -1.30 -7.18
CA ILE A 34 8.84 -0.37 -7.07
C ILE A 34 8.32 1.07 -7.01
N TYR A 35 8.88 1.86 -6.11
CA TYR A 35 8.64 3.28 -6.02
C TYR A 35 9.96 4.04 -6.02
N ASN A 36 10.08 4.98 -6.97
CA ASN A 36 11.17 5.93 -6.99
C ASN A 36 10.69 7.22 -6.33
N LEU A 37 11.16 7.50 -5.12
CA LEU A 37 10.78 8.67 -4.34
C LEU A 37 11.13 9.95 -5.13
N PRO A 38 10.12 10.73 -5.56
CA PRO A 38 10.40 11.97 -6.28
C PRO A 38 11.07 12.99 -5.35
N ALA A 39 11.99 13.80 -5.86
CA ALA A 39 12.66 14.83 -5.04
C ALA A 39 11.69 15.78 -4.32
N TYR A 40 10.52 16.04 -4.91
CA TYR A 40 9.47 16.87 -4.30
C TYR A 40 8.73 16.19 -3.13
N ALA A 41 8.94 14.89 -2.92
CA ALA A 41 8.29 14.09 -1.88
C ALA A 41 9.09 14.07 -0.56
N ILE A 42 10.40 14.37 -0.60
CA ILE A 42 11.33 14.25 0.54
C ILE A 42 10.89 15.07 1.77
N SER A 43 10.16 16.17 1.57
CA SER A 43 9.66 17.04 2.65
C SER A 43 8.27 16.66 3.16
N SER A 44 7.59 15.74 2.49
CA SER A 44 6.27 15.27 2.91
C SER A 44 6.43 14.35 4.12
N PRO A 45 5.61 14.50 5.18
CA PRO A 45 5.73 13.63 6.36
C PRO A 45 5.33 12.18 6.06
N GLN A 46 4.43 11.98 5.09
CA GLN A 46 3.89 10.68 4.71
C GLN A 46 3.79 10.57 3.19
N ILE A 47 3.83 9.33 2.72
CA ILE A 47 3.45 8.93 1.37
C ILE A 47 2.16 8.11 1.47
N HIS A 48 1.11 8.54 0.81
CA HIS A 48 -0.13 7.77 0.71
C HIS A 48 -0.06 6.84 -0.50
N ALA A 49 -0.43 5.58 -0.30
CA ALA A 49 -0.46 4.56 -1.33
C ALA A 49 -1.88 4.00 -1.50
N TYR A 50 -2.40 4.03 -2.73
CA TYR A 50 -3.77 3.63 -3.03
C TYR A 50 -3.80 2.46 -4.00
N PRO A 51 -4.33 1.28 -3.62
CA PRO A 51 -4.64 0.25 -4.60
C PRO A 51 -5.66 0.76 -5.62
N ALA A 52 -5.43 0.47 -6.89
CA ALA A 52 -6.28 0.84 -7.99
C ALA A 52 -6.27 -0.22 -9.09
N ILE A 53 -7.33 -0.29 -9.88
CA ILE A 53 -7.42 -1.17 -11.05
C ILE A 53 -7.37 -0.32 -12.32
N HIS A 54 -6.26 -0.41 -13.03
CA HIS A 54 -6.04 0.29 -14.28
C HIS A 54 -5.71 -0.71 -15.40
N ASN A 55 -6.48 -0.68 -16.51
CA ASN A 55 -6.31 -1.61 -17.64
C ASN A 55 -6.22 -3.09 -17.20
N SER A 56 -7.12 -3.51 -16.30
CA SER A 56 -7.16 -4.86 -15.72
C SER A 56 -5.91 -5.27 -14.94
N LYS A 57 -5.07 -4.32 -14.55
CA LYS A 57 -3.89 -4.54 -13.70
C LYS A 57 -4.07 -3.89 -12.35
N LEU A 58 -3.60 -4.59 -11.32
CA LEU A 58 -3.43 -4.00 -9.99
C LEU A 58 -2.23 -3.04 -10.05
N VAL A 59 -2.46 -1.80 -9.64
CA VAL A 59 -1.42 -0.79 -9.48
C VAL A 59 -1.60 -0.13 -8.12
N PHE A 60 -0.53 0.40 -7.56
CA PHE A 60 -0.59 1.37 -6.48
C PHE A 60 -0.37 2.78 -7.03
N LEU A 61 -1.23 3.71 -6.64
CA LEU A 61 -1.07 5.13 -6.89
C LEU A 61 -0.44 5.75 -5.64
N LEU A 62 0.77 6.29 -5.77
CA LEU A 62 1.49 6.89 -4.65
C LEU A 62 1.50 8.41 -4.80
N ILE A 63 1.22 9.11 -3.71
CA ILE A 63 1.23 10.56 -3.64
C ILE A 63 1.78 11.01 -2.28
N PRO A 64 2.69 11.99 -2.23
CA PRO A 64 3.09 12.58 -0.95
C PRO A 64 1.91 13.32 -0.32
N SER A 65 1.65 13.07 0.96
CA SER A 65 0.47 13.58 1.67
C SER A 65 0.29 15.10 1.58
N GLN A 66 1.38 15.87 1.47
CA GLN A 66 1.32 17.32 1.28
C GLN A 66 0.62 17.78 -0.02
N TYR A 67 0.53 16.90 -1.03
CA TYR A 67 -0.15 17.15 -2.29
C TYR A 67 -1.53 16.46 -2.38
N ASP A 68 -1.87 15.61 -1.41
CA ASP A 68 -3.11 14.85 -1.39
C ASP A 68 -4.23 15.63 -0.70
N ASN A 69 -4.60 16.77 -1.30
CA ASN A 69 -5.64 17.65 -0.79
C ASN A 69 -6.24 18.53 -1.91
N GLU A 70 -7.36 19.18 -1.59
CA GLU A 70 -8.16 19.97 -2.53
C GLU A 70 -7.37 21.13 -3.18
N LEU A 71 -6.38 21.71 -2.48
CA LEU A 71 -5.55 22.80 -3.03
C LEU A 71 -4.82 22.38 -4.30
N TYR A 72 -4.43 21.11 -4.39
CA TYR A 72 -3.70 20.55 -5.52
C TYR A 72 -4.60 19.80 -6.53
N ALA A 73 -5.92 19.76 -6.33
CA ALA A 73 -6.86 18.97 -7.13
C ALA A 73 -6.69 19.13 -8.65
N LYS A 74 -6.54 20.37 -9.14
CA LYS A 74 -6.38 20.67 -10.58
C LYS A 74 -5.09 20.13 -11.19
N GLN A 75 -4.12 19.78 -10.37
CA GLN A 75 -2.80 19.29 -10.79
C GLN A 75 -2.39 18.01 -10.07
N ILE A 76 -3.33 17.33 -9.41
CA ILE A 76 -3.09 16.13 -8.58
C ILE A 76 -2.33 15.06 -9.37
N SER A 77 -2.63 14.91 -10.66
CA SER A 77 -2.00 13.98 -11.58
C SER A 77 -0.48 14.19 -11.76
N LYS A 78 0.05 15.37 -11.43
CA LYS A 78 1.50 15.65 -11.48
C LYS A 78 2.26 15.05 -10.30
N TYR A 79 1.56 14.80 -9.20
CA TYR A 79 2.13 14.31 -7.94
C TYR A 79 1.82 12.83 -7.68
N VAL A 80 1.00 12.21 -8.53
CA VAL A 80 0.69 10.79 -8.47
C VAL A 80 1.68 9.99 -9.31
N VAL A 81 2.37 9.06 -8.66
CA VAL A 81 3.20 8.04 -9.29
C VAL A 81 2.38 6.75 -9.39
N VAL A 82 2.43 6.09 -10.56
CA VAL A 82 1.73 4.82 -10.80
C VAL A 82 2.75 3.70 -10.71
N CYS A 83 2.53 2.78 -9.78
CA CYS A 83 3.42 1.66 -9.49
C CYS A 83 2.70 0.35 -9.77
N PRO A 84 2.95 -0.31 -10.92
CA PRO A 84 2.38 -1.62 -11.20
C PRO A 84 2.83 -2.66 -10.17
N VAL A 85 1.91 -3.52 -9.76
CA VAL A 85 2.22 -4.67 -8.90
C VAL A 85 2.90 -5.77 -9.70
N GLY A 86 3.89 -6.41 -9.09
CA GLY A 86 4.58 -7.58 -9.61
C GLY A 86 5.19 -8.40 -8.46
N TYR A 87 6.01 -9.38 -8.81
CA TYR A 87 6.74 -10.18 -7.83
C TYR A 87 8.12 -9.56 -7.56
N PRO A 88 8.66 -9.69 -6.33
CA PRO A 88 9.99 -9.20 -6.00
C PRO A 88 11.04 -9.87 -6.90
N VAL A 89 12.10 -9.13 -7.18
CA VAL A 89 13.29 -9.67 -7.86
C VAL A 89 14.04 -10.53 -6.84
N GLU A 90 14.34 -11.79 -7.17
CA GLU A 90 15.03 -12.73 -6.28
C GLU A 90 16.34 -12.14 -5.72
N GLY A 91 16.37 -11.89 -4.41
CA GLY A 91 17.53 -11.35 -3.69
C GLY A 91 17.23 -11.27 -2.20
N GLY A 92 18.05 -11.92 -1.37
CA GLY A 92 17.73 -12.17 0.04
C GLY A 92 17.64 -10.91 0.91
N TYR A 93 16.65 -10.91 1.81
CA TYR A 93 16.47 -9.92 2.88
C TYR A 93 17.71 -9.80 3.77
N GLY A 94 18.48 -8.71 3.63
CA GLY A 94 19.53 -8.34 4.58
C GLY A 94 18.97 -7.63 5.83
N SER A 95 19.80 -7.47 6.86
CA SER A 95 19.37 -6.84 8.13
C SER A 95 19.26 -5.32 7.99
N ASP A 96 18.19 -4.70 8.52
CA ASP A 96 18.25 -3.60 9.53
C ASP A 96 16.86 -2.94 9.82
N ARG A 97 16.86 -2.06 10.85
CA ARG A 97 15.80 -1.32 11.60
C ARG A 97 14.71 -2.12 12.33
N ILE A 98 14.05 -3.07 11.67
CA ILE A 98 13.35 -4.17 12.37
C ILE A 98 14.20 -5.43 12.24
N PRO A 99 14.10 -6.41 13.16
CA PRO A 99 14.76 -7.69 12.92
C PRO A 99 14.28 -8.21 11.56
N ALA A 100 15.19 -8.45 10.61
CA ALA A 100 14.82 -8.91 9.26
C ALA A 100 13.85 -10.10 9.30
N GLY A 101 13.95 -10.93 10.35
CA GLY A 101 13.00 -12.01 10.63
C GLY A 101 11.55 -11.55 10.83
N VAL A 102 11.28 -10.39 11.44
CA VAL A 102 9.92 -9.85 11.62
C VAL A 102 9.37 -9.32 10.29
N ALA A 103 10.16 -8.54 9.55
CA ALA A 103 9.77 -8.02 8.23
C ALA A 103 9.44 -9.18 7.29
N LYS A 104 10.38 -10.12 7.20
CA LYS A 104 10.26 -11.34 6.40
C LYS A 104 9.08 -12.18 6.85
N ALA A 105 8.85 -12.34 8.15
CA ALA A 105 7.70 -13.08 8.64
C ALA A 105 6.37 -12.44 8.21
N ARG A 106 6.25 -11.11 8.17
CA ARG A 106 5.02 -10.43 7.73
C ARG A 106 4.80 -10.55 6.22
N ILE A 107 5.86 -10.42 5.42
CA ILE A 107 5.81 -10.64 3.97
C ILE A 107 5.46 -12.11 3.67
N THR A 108 6.17 -13.06 4.28
CA THR A 108 5.85 -14.50 4.17
C THR A 108 4.44 -14.81 4.64
N CYS A 109 3.97 -14.14 5.70
CA CYS A 109 2.59 -14.30 6.16
C CYS A 109 1.58 -13.85 5.09
N TRP A 110 1.87 -12.77 4.36
CA TRP A 110 1.06 -12.40 3.18
C TRP A 110 1.03 -13.53 2.16
N ASP A 111 2.20 -14.00 1.70
CA ASP A 111 2.31 -15.05 0.68
C ASP A 111 1.54 -16.32 1.03
N GLU A 112 1.66 -16.75 2.29
CA GLU A 112 1.06 -17.98 2.79
C GLU A 112 -0.45 -17.83 3.06
N ASN A 113 -0.93 -16.63 3.41
CA ASN A 113 -2.25 -16.47 4.01
C ASN A 113 -3.21 -15.56 3.23
N TYR A 114 -2.78 -14.76 2.26
CA TYR A 114 -3.67 -13.77 1.62
C TYR A 114 -4.92 -14.40 1.01
N THR A 115 -4.82 -15.59 0.41
CA THR A 115 -5.95 -16.30 -0.20
C THR A 115 -7.03 -16.73 0.81
N THR A 116 -6.66 -16.92 2.08
CA THR A 116 -7.61 -17.27 3.16
C THR A 116 -8.00 -16.07 4.02
N TRP A 117 -7.11 -15.08 4.14
CA TRP A 117 -7.36 -13.84 4.87
C TRP A 117 -8.30 -12.90 4.10
N VAL A 118 -8.11 -12.71 2.78
CA VAL A 118 -8.91 -11.81 1.94
C VAL A 118 -10.42 -12.14 2.02
N PRO A 119 -10.88 -13.40 1.91
CA PRO A 119 -12.29 -13.72 2.08
C PRO A 119 -12.87 -13.29 3.43
N LYS A 120 -12.10 -13.42 4.52
CA LYS A 120 -12.53 -13.01 5.86
C LYS A 120 -12.56 -11.49 6.00
N GLN A 121 -11.51 -10.81 5.54
CA GLN A 121 -11.40 -9.35 5.60
C GLN A 121 -12.48 -8.65 4.74
N SER A 122 -12.73 -9.14 3.53
CA SER A 122 -13.73 -8.59 2.60
C SER A 122 -15.17 -8.74 3.12
N ALA A 123 -15.45 -9.77 3.91
CA ALA A 123 -16.72 -9.97 4.60
C ALA A 123 -16.91 -9.07 5.83
N SER A 124 -15.85 -8.41 6.31
CA SER A 124 -15.94 -7.49 7.44
C SER A 124 -16.74 -6.22 7.10
N THR A 125 -17.11 -5.45 8.13
CA THR A 125 -17.80 -4.16 7.95
C THR A 125 -17.03 -3.21 7.04
N ASN A 126 -15.69 -3.20 7.15
CA ASN A 126 -14.82 -2.26 6.43
C ASN A 126 -14.42 -2.76 5.04
N GLY A 127 -14.52 -4.07 4.77
CA GLY A 127 -13.98 -4.67 3.54
C GLY A 127 -12.45 -4.65 3.51
N ILE A 128 -11.87 -4.78 2.32
CA ILE A 128 -10.43 -4.64 2.11
C ILE A 128 -9.97 -3.17 2.29
N PHE A 129 -8.68 -2.96 2.52
CA PHE A 129 -8.07 -1.64 2.59
C PHE A 129 -8.27 -0.83 1.27
N MET A 130 -8.39 0.48 1.42
CA MET A 130 -8.57 1.45 0.35
C MET A 130 -7.36 2.36 0.15
N ALA A 131 -6.54 2.51 1.19
CA ALA A 131 -5.27 3.22 1.13
C ALA A 131 -4.35 2.76 2.26
N PHE A 132 -3.08 3.15 2.16
CA PHE A 132 -2.10 3.08 3.23
C PHE A 132 -1.47 4.46 3.42
N SER A 133 -1.16 4.80 4.66
CA SER A 133 -0.22 5.87 4.97
C SER A 133 1.12 5.25 5.37
N ILE A 134 2.20 5.67 4.71
CA ILE A 134 3.57 5.22 4.93
C ILE A 134 4.38 6.41 5.43
N SER A 135 5.19 6.23 6.49
CA SER A 135 6.05 7.30 6.99
C SER A 135 7.12 7.63 5.96
N ASN A 136 7.43 8.91 5.77
CA ASN A 136 8.57 9.27 4.91
C ASN A 136 9.92 8.79 5.50
N GLU A 137 9.96 8.50 6.81
CA GLU A 137 11.12 7.91 7.49
C GLU A 137 11.46 6.50 6.97
N ASP A 138 10.50 5.80 6.36
CA ASP A 138 10.69 4.47 5.75
C ASP A 138 11.42 4.54 4.40
N PHE A 139 11.60 5.74 3.83
CA PHE A 139 12.26 5.95 2.54
C PHE A 139 13.69 6.49 2.72
N GLU A 140 14.59 5.67 3.26
CA GLU A 140 16.01 6.05 3.43
C GLU A 140 16.80 6.18 2.12
N VAL A 141 16.29 5.59 1.03
CA VAL A 141 16.86 5.66 -0.31
C VAL A 141 15.76 6.00 -1.32
N ASP A 142 16.16 6.58 -2.45
CA ASP A 142 15.20 7.02 -3.47
C ASP A 142 14.55 5.86 -4.23
N ASP A 143 15.21 4.70 -4.34
CA ASP A 143 14.72 3.54 -5.11
C ASP A 143 14.39 2.37 -4.18
N VAL A 144 13.10 2.17 -3.93
CA VAL A 144 12.59 1.19 -2.96
C VAL A 144 11.65 0.18 -3.60
N ILE A 145 11.56 -1.00 -2.98
CA ILE A 145 10.49 -1.97 -3.19
C ILE A 145 9.57 -1.87 -1.99
N ILE A 146 8.27 -1.81 -2.24
CA ILE A 146 7.23 -1.85 -1.22
C ILE A 146 6.51 -3.17 -1.35
N ASN A 147 6.46 -3.94 -0.27
CA ASN A 147 5.95 -5.30 -0.23
C ASN A 147 4.64 -5.34 0.57
N LEU A 148 3.64 -6.05 0.04
CA LEU A 148 2.44 -6.40 0.76
C LEU A 148 2.78 -7.36 1.89
N ALA A 149 2.19 -7.11 3.06
CA ALA A 149 2.50 -7.83 4.27
C ALA A 149 1.25 -8.03 5.12
N LEU A 150 1.28 -9.03 6.00
CA LEU A 150 0.27 -9.26 7.02
C LEU A 150 0.90 -9.18 8.41
N LYS A 151 0.32 -8.32 9.25
CA LYS A 151 0.71 -8.14 10.65
C LYS A 151 -0.34 -8.77 11.56
N ALA A 152 0.07 -9.63 12.49
CA ALA A 152 -0.83 -10.16 13.51
C ALA A 152 -1.41 -9.03 14.37
N ASN A 153 -2.72 -9.02 14.56
CA ASN A 153 -3.42 -7.98 15.34
C ASN A 153 -4.03 -8.50 16.66
N GLY A 154 -3.93 -9.80 16.93
CA GLY A 154 -4.45 -10.43 18.15
C GLY A 154 -5.97 -10.71 18.11
N GLU A 155 -6.66 -10.44 17.01
CA GLU A 155 -8.09 -10.73 16.84
C GLU A 155 -8.32 -12.19 16.44
N GLU A 156 -9.42 -12.80 16.89
CA GLU A 156 -9.72 -14.20 16.60
C GLU A 156 -10.34 -14.38 15.19
N ALA A 157 -11.24 -13.48 14.79
CA ALA A 157 -12.01 -13.60 13.55
C ALA A 157 -11.17 -13.27 12.29
N VAL A 158 -10.41 -12.18 12.34
CA VAL A 158 -9.52 -11.73 11.26
C VAL A 158 -8.16 -11.42 11.89
N PRO A 159 -7.27 -12.42 12.05
CA PRO A 159 -6.10 -12.34 12.92
C PRO A 159 -4.95 -11.50 12.37
N PHE A 160 -5.13 -10.91 11.18
CA PHE A 160 -4.13 -10.11 10.52
C PHE A 160 -4.72 -8.78 10.06
N THR A 161 -3.88 -7.76 10.08
CA THR A 161 -4.10 -6.47 9.42
C THR A 161 -3.14 -6.35 8.24
N ALA A 162 -3.62 -5.78 7.14
CA ALA A 162 -2.77 -5.47 6.00
C ALA A 162 -1.71 -4.43 6.37
N ASP A 163 -0.52 -4.62 5.81
CA ASP A 163 0.66 -3.82 6.09
C ASP A 163 1.48 -3.65 4.81
N LEU A 164 2.41 -2.69 4.80
CA LEU A 164 3.38 -2.48 3.74
C LEU A 164 4.79 -2.42 4.33
N VAL A 165 5.72 -3.19 3.77
CA VAL A 165 7.13 -3.18 4.19
C VAL A 165 7.98 -2.56 3.10
N VAL A 166 8.66 -1.45 3.40
CA VAL A 166 9.60 -0.80 2.48
C VAL A 166 10.98 -1.45 2.60
N THR A 167 11.59 -1.76 1.47
CA THR A 167 12.94 -2.31 1.37
C THR A 167 13.70 -1.57 0.29
N ASN A 168 15.03 -1.59 0.31
CA ASN A 168 15.79 -1.12 -0.86
C ASN A 168 15.53 -2.04 -2.07
N LYS A 169 15.83 -1.54 -3.27
CA LYS A 169 15.66 -2.32 -4.51
C LYS A 169 16.47 -3.62 -4.59
N GLU A 170 17.61 -3.69 -3.92
CA GLU A 170 18.40 -4.93 -3.84
C GLU A 170 17.80 -5.93 -2.83
N ALA A 171 16.73 -5.56 -2.12
CA ALA A 171 16.19 -6.25 -0.95
C ALA A 171 17.23 -6.55 0.15
N SER A 172 18.43 -5.99 0.05
CA SER A 172 19.54 -6.19 0.98
C SER A 172 19.41 -5.36 2.26
N LYS A 173 18.46 -4.42 2.32
CA LYS A 173 18.14 -3.59 3.49
C LYS A 173 16.64 -3.40 3.61
N VAL A 174 16.13 -3.58 4.82
CA VAL A 174 14.73 -3.30 5.17
C VAL A 174 14.67 -1.94 5.84
N TYR A 175 13.75 -1.08 5.38
CA TYR A 175 13.52 0.24 5.95
C TYR A 175 12.06 0.29 6.38
N TYR A 176 11.81 0.08 7.67
CA TYR A 176 10.45 0.07 8.15
C TYR A 176 10.42 0.41 9.62
N ASP A 177 9.81 1.53 9.93
CA ASP A 177 9.29 1.86 11.24
C ASP A 177 7.79 1.49 11.26
N ASP A 178 7.28 0.95 12.38
CA ASP A 178 5.96 0.27 12.46
C ASP A 178 4.74 1.22 12.42
N PHE A 179 4.75 2.17 11.49
CA PHE A 179 3.80 3.27 11.37
C PHE A 179 2.82 3.13 10.20
N VAL A 180 2.99 2.12 9.34
CA VAL A 180 2.06 1.92 8.22
C VAL A 180 0.66 1.66 8.76
N THR A 181 -0.29 2.44 8.25
CA THR A 181 -1.70 2.33 8.63
C THR A 181 -2.54 2.08 7.38
N ALA A 182 -3.08 0.87 7.26
CA ALA A 182 -4.10 0.54 6.26
C ALA A 182 -5.44 1.17 6.67
N VAL A 183 -6.13 1.81 5.73
CA VAL A 183 -7.43 2.43 5.96
C VAL A 183 -8.45 2.02 4.89
N PRO A 184 -9.73 1.81 5.24
CA PRO A 184 -10.32 1.77 6.58
C PRO A 184 -9.95 0.49 7.37
N PRO A 185 -10.08 0.48 8.72
CA PRO A 185 -10.60 1.55 9.57
C PRO A 185 -9.62 2.73 9.71
N TYR A 186 -10.18 3.93 9.87
CA TYR A 186 -9.39 5.13 10.19
C TYR A 186 -9.05 5.14 11.67
N GLY A 187 -7.77 5.33 12.00
CA GLY A 187 -7.25 5.37 13.37
C GLY A 187 -6.84 6.78 13.78
N ALA A 188 -6.28 6.92 14.98
CA ALA A 188 -5.78 8.21 15.48
C ALA A 188 -4.62 8.79 14.61
N SER A 189 -3.87 7.92 13.95
CA SER A 189 -2.75 8.26 13.05
C SER A 189 -3.18 8.61 11.62
N ALA A 190 -4.40 8.28 11.22
CA ALA A 190 -4.87 8.41 9.84
C ALA A 190 -6.36 8.76 9.80
N ALA A 191 -6.68 10.04 9.61
CA ALA A 191 -8.05 10.53 9.49
C ALA A 191 -8.58 10.38 8.06
N SER A 192 -9.89 10.18 7.90
CA SER A 192 -10.50 9.97 6.58
C SER A 192 -10.33 11.14 5.61
N ASN A 193 -10.28 12.36 6.14
CA ASN A 193 -10.05 13.57 5.35
C ASN A 193 -8.58 13.78 4.92
N SER A 194 -7.65 12.94 5.41
CA SER A 194 -6.25 12.96 4.94
C SER A 194 -6.08 12.33 3.57
N PHE A 195 -7.07 11.59 3.06
CA PHE A 195 -6.96 10.80 1.83
C PHE A 195 -7.82 11.39 0.71
N TYR A 196 -7.41 12.55 0.17
CA TYR A 196 -8.21 13.29 -0.82
C TYR A 196 -8.47 12.51 -2.10
N LEU A 197 -7.53 11.68 -2.56
CA LEU A 197 -7.73 10.82 -3.74
C LEU A 197 -8.98 9.92 -3.64
N LEU A 198 -9.41 9.50 -2.44
CA LEU A 198 -10.65 8.71 -2.26
C LEU A 198 -11.93 9.53 -2.44
N SER A 199 -11.83 10.87 -2.52
CA SER A 199 -12.95 11.79 -2.68
C SER A 199 -13.11 12.36 -4.09
N LEU A 200 -12.24 11.96 -5.03
CA LEU A 200 -12.28 12.38 -6.44
C LEU A 200 -13.49 11.84 -7.21
#